data_AF-Q6LW79-F1
#
_entry.id   AF-Q6LW79-F1
#
_cell.length_a   1.000
_cell.length_b   1.000
_cell.length_c   1.000
_cell.angle_alpha   90.00
_cell.angle_beta   90.00
_cell.angle_gamma   90.00
#
_symmetry.space_group_name_H-M   'P 1'
#
loop_
_entity.id
_entity.type
_entity.pdbx_description
1 polymer ?
#
loop_
_entity_poly.entity_id
_entity_poly.type
_entity_poly.pdbx_seq_one_letter_code
_entity_poly.pdbx_strand_id
1 'polypeptide(L)'
;MSCVKRLFFITFLSLATPLHAASIQTHLDSINGPDPTVRAVAETYLNGIVDASMYINALLGANNKPRAFCLPSKQPLNRQRLADIIADTYHNAPTDKQDPTLNTGMIAIIGLTNTYPCKGDLQ
;
A
#
# COMPACT_ATOMS: atom_id res chain seq x y z
N MET A 1 27.71 -47.55 -23.57
CA MET A 1 26.52 -46.67 -23.69
C MET A 1 26.42 -45.84 -22.42
N SER A 2 26.99 -44.64 -22.44
CA SER A 2 26.97 -43.69 -21.31
C SER A 2 26.06 -42.53 -21.68
N CYS A 3 24.86 -42.47 -21.11
CA CYS A 3 23.93 -41.37 -21.29
C CYS A 3 23.36 -40.93 -19.94
N VAL A 4 24.22 -40.41 -19.07
CA VAL A 4 23.80 -39.68 -17.86
C VAL A 4 24.75 -38.52 -17.65
N LYS A 5 24.63 -37.48 -18.48
CA LYS A 5 25.23 -36.16 -18.25
C LYS A 5 24.76 -35.24 -19.36
N ARG A 6 23.69 -34.49 -19.12
CA ARG A 6 23.52 -33.10 -19.58
C ARG A 6 22.12 -32.61 -19.22
N LEU A 7 22.13 -31.43 -18.59
CA LEU A 7 21.05 -30.45 -18.63
C LEU A 7 19.69 -30.91 -18.09
N PHE A 8 19.53 -30.88 -16.79
CA PHE A 8 18.38 -30.21 -16.19
C PHE A 8 18.86 -29.52 -14.91
N PHE A 9 19.81 -28.59 -15.08
CA PHE A 9 19.94 -27.47 -14.16
C PHE A 9 18.71 -26.62 -14.40
N ILE A 10 17.67 -26.95 -13.64
CA ILE A 10 16.41 -26.25 -13.59
C ILE A 10 16.74 -24.78 -13.35
N THR A 11 16.56 -23.99 -14.40
CA THR A 11 16.57 -22.53 -14.46
C THR A 11 15.43 -22.00 -13.58
N PHE A 12 15.61 -22.06 -12.26
CA PHE A 12 14.64 -21.56 -11.28
C PHE A 12 15.06 -20.23 -10.63
N LEU A 13 15.94 -19.47 -11.29
CA LEU A 13 16.57 -18.31 -10.68
C LEU A 13 16.76 -17.16 -11.67
N SER A 14 15.68 -16.63 -12.25
CA SER A 14 15.80 -15.45 -13.13
C SER A 14 14.59 -14.52 -13.23
N LEU A 15 13.53 -14.69 -12.42
CA LEU A 15 12.47 -13.67 -12.31
C LEU A 15 12.40 -13.07 -10.91
N ALA A 16 13.56 -12.76 -10.34
CA ALA A 16 13.65 -11.65 -9.41
C ALA A 16 13.71 -10.36 -10.24
N THR A 17 12.60 -9.98 -10.86
CA THR A 17 12.47 -8.60 -11.34
C THR A 17 12.70 -7.71 -10.13
N PRO A 18 13.64 -6.75 -10.17
CA PRO A 18 13.78 -5.80 -9.10
C PRO A 18 12.43 -5.11 -8.98
N LEU A 19 11.73 -5.38 -7.88
CA LEU A 19 10.57 -4.61 -7.45
C LEU A 19 11.12 -3.22 -7.09
N HIS A 20 11.48 -2.43 -8.10
CA HIS A 20 11.64 -1.00 -7.91
C HIS A 20 10.33 -0.56 -7.29
N ALA A 21 10.40 -0.02 -6.07
CA ALA A 21 9.25 0.59 -5.43
C ALA A 21 8.70 1.60 -6.44
N ALA A 22 7.60 1.24 -7.11
CA ALA A 22 6.98 2.09 -8.09
C ALA A 22 6.66 3.40 -7.38
N SER A 23 6.93 4.53 -8.05
CA SER A 23 6.56 5.82 -7.48
C SER A 23 5.05 5.84 -7.18
N ILE A 24 4.63 6.67 -6.22
CA ILE A 24 3.22 6.77 -5.84
C ILE A 24 2.37 7.13 -7.07
N GLN A 25 2.87 8.04 -7.92
CA GLN A 25 2.24 8.37 -9.18
C GLN A 25 2.12 7.15 -10.10
N THR A 26 3.19 6.37 -10.29
CA THR A 26 3.15 5.16 -11.11
C THR A 26 2.13 4.14 -10.58
N HIS A 27 1.96 4.06 -9.26
CA HIS A 27 0.95 3.20 -8.66
C HIS A 27 -0.47 3.70 -8.94
N LEU A 28 -0.72 5.00 -8.78
CA LEU A 28 -2.00 5.64 -9.10
C LEU A 28 -2.36 5.49 -10.59
N ASP A 29 -1.38 5.64 -11.47
CA ASP A 29 -1.56 5.43 -12.91
C ASP A 29 -1.90 3.97 -13.21
N SER A 30 -1.27 3.03 -12.49
CA SER A 30 -1.52 1.59 -12.65
C SER A 30 -2.95 1.19 -12.25
N ILE A 31 -3.54 1.84 -11.25
CA ILE A 31 -4.92 1.59 -10.81
C ILE A 31 -5.93 2.05 -11.87
N ASN A 32 -5.65 3.18 -12.52
CA ASN A 32 -6.53 3.79 -13.51
C ASN A 32 -6.21 3.36 -14.95
N GLY A 33 -5.15 2.55 -15.14
CA GLY A 33 -4.64 2.15 -16.43
C GLY A 33 -5.52 1.16 -17.19
N PRO A 34 -5.36 1.07 -18.53
CA PRO A 34 -6.15 0.18 -19.37
C PRO A 34 -5.73 -1.30 -19.28
N ASP A 35 -4.51 -1.60 -18.82
CA ASP A 35 -4.01 -2.97 -18.69
C ASP A 35 -4.62 -3.66 -17.46
N PRO A 36 -5.47 -4.69 -17.65
CA PRO A 36 -6.17 -5.35 -16.55
C PRO A 36 -5.23 -6.13 -15.61
N THR A 37 -4.08 -6.61 -16.10
CA THR A 37 -3.11 -7.36 -15.31
C THR A 37 -2.35 -6.42 -14.37
N VAL A 38 -1.84 -5.32 -14.92
CA VAL A 38 -1.15 -4.28 -14.14
C VAL A 38 -2.09 -3.70 -13.10
N ARG A 39 -3.34 -3.43 -13.49
CA ARG A 39 -4.38 -2.97 -12.57
C ARG A 39 -4.63 -3.96 -11.43
N ALA A 40 -4.80 -5.25 -11.73
CA ALA A 40 -5.05 -6.27 -10.70
C ALA A 40 -3.88 -6.39 -9.70
N VAL A 41 -2.64 -6.26 -10.16
CA VAL A 41 -1.45 -6.23 -9.28
C VAL A 41 -1.47 -5.00 -8.39
N ALA A 42 -1.73 -3.82 -8.95
CA ALA A 42 -1.82 -2.58 -8.19
C ALA A 42 -2.96 -2.62 -7.15
N GLU A 43 -4.12 -3.16 -7.52
CA GLU A 43 -5.24 -3.35 -6.62
C GLU A 43 -4.93 -4.33 -5.48
N THR A 44 -4.19 -5.41 -5.77
CA THR A 44 -3.76 -6.38 -4.76
C THR A 44 -2.82 -5.73 -3.74
N TYR A 45 -1.90 -4.90 -4.21
CA TYR A 45 -1.02 -4.14 -3.34
C TYR A 45 -1.80 -3.19 -2.42
N LEU A 46 -2.81 -2.49 -2.93
CA LEU A 46 -3.68 -1.65 -2.09
C LEU A 46 -4.47 -2.44 -1.06
N ASN A 47 -4.98 -3.63 -1.40
CA ASN A 47 -5.65 -4.49 -0.42
C ASN A 47 -4.68 -4.83 0.74
N GLY A 48 -3.42 -5.15 0.42
CA GLY A 48 -2.39 -5.36 1.43
C GLY A 48 -2.16 -4.14 2.32
N ILE A 49 -2.22 -2.92 1.77
CA ILE A 49 -2.13 -1.69 2.56
C ILE A 49 -3.37 -1.50 3.45
N VAL A 50 -4.58 -1.80 2.97
CA VAL A 50 -5.80 -1.76 3.80
C VAL A 50 -5.62 -2.68 5.00
N ASP A 51 -5.27 -3.94 4.78
CA ASP A 51 -5.11 -4.94 5.84
C ASP A 51 -4.02 -4.55 6.82
N ALA A 52 -2.86 -4.13 6.33
CA ALA A 52 -1.75 -3.67 7.16
C ALA A 52 -2.14 -2.44 8.00
N SER A 53 -2.83 -1.46 7.41
CA SER A 53 -3.27 -0.24 8.10
C SER A 53 -4.25 -0.58 9.22
N MET A 54 -5.22 -1.45 8.96
CA MET A 54 -6.19 -1.91 9.95
C MET A 54 -5.51 -2.71 11.07
N TYR A 55 -4.58 -3.61 10.71
CA TYR A 55 -3.81 -4.40 11.66
C TYR A 55 -2.97 -3.52 12.59
N ILE A 56 -2.19 -2.58 12.04
CA ILE A 56 -1.37 -1.65 12.83
C ILE A 56 -2.26 -0.81 13.76
N ASN A 57 -3.40 -0.32 13.26
CA ASN A 57 -4.32 0.48 14.06
C ASN A 57 -4.93 -0.32 15.23
N ALA A 58 -5.28 -1.59 14.99
CA ALA A 58 -5.74 -2.49 16.03
C ALA A 58 -4.64 -2.81 17.06
N LEU A 59 -3.41 -3.04 16.59
CA LEU A 59 -2.25 -3.29 17.44
C LEU A 59 -1.96 -2.12 18.37
N LEU A 60 -2.04 -0.87 17.87
CA LEU A 60 -1.89 0.32 18.70
C LEU A 60 -2.94 0.35 19.82
N GLY A 61 -4.20 0.14 19.49
CA GLY A 61 -5.29 0.09 20.47
C GLY A 61 -5.11 -1.02 21.50
N ALA A 62 -4.73 -2.23 21.08
CA ALA A 62 -4.48 -3.36 21.98
C ALA A 62 -3.33 -3.12 22.96
N ASN A 63 -2.37 -2.26 22.60
CA ASN A 63 -1.22 -1.89 23.43
C ASN A 63 -1.45 -0.60 24.23
N ASN A 64 -2.70 -0.15 24.40
CA ASN A 64 -3.05 1.11 25.07
C ASN A 64 -2.30 2.32 24.49
N LYS A 65 -1.97 2.28 23.19
CA LYS A 65 -1.44 3.42 22.45
C LYS A 65 -2.59 4.10 21.70
N PRO A 66 -2.50 5.43 21.49
CA PRO A 66 -3.43 6.10 20.59
C PRO A 66 -3.43 5.42 19.22
N ARG A 67 -4.64 5.14 18.72
CA ARG A 67 -4.84 4.66 17.35
C ARG A 67 -4.31 5.70 16.36
N ALA A 68 -3.79 5.23 15.23
CA ALA A 68 -3.31 6.11 14.16
C ALA A 68 -4.47 6.85 13.48
N PHE A 69 -5.63 6.20 13.34
CA PHE A 69 -6.83 6.77 12.74
C PHE A 69 -8.11 6.13 13.29
N CYS A 70 -9.23 6.82 13.18
CA CYS A 70 -10.52 6.40 13.74
C CYS A 70 -11.62 6.40 12.67
N LEU A 71 -11.80 5.25 12.00
CA LEU A 71 -12.82 5.09 10.97
C LEU A 71 -14.25 5.22 11.52
N PRO A 72 -15.19 5.80 10.75
CA PRO A 72 -16.60 5.80 11.13
C PRO A 72 -17.16 4.37 11.08
N SER A 73 -17.95 3.97 12.08
CA SER A 73 -18.51 2.61 12.18
C SER A 73 -19.37 2.18 10.99
N LYS A 74 -19.89 3.14 10.20
CA LYS A 74 -20.74 2.90 9.03
C LYS A 74 -19.95 2.85 7.70
N GLN A 75 -18.65 3.11 7.72
CA GLN A 75 -17.83 3.18 6.51
C GLN A 75 -16.53 2.41 6.70
N PRO A 76 -16.51 1.10 6.37
CA PRO A 76 -15.28 0.34 6.40
C PRO A 76 -14.30 0.90 5.37
N LEU A 77 -13.00 0.88 5.71
CA LEU A 77 -11.96 1.22 4.75
C LEU A 77 -11.92 0.13 3.68
N ASN A 78 -12.17 0.53 2.43
CA ASN A 78 -12.03 -0.34 1.27
C ASN A 78 -10.96 0.21 0.34
N ARG A 79 -10.57 -0.61 -0.65
CA ARG A 79 -9.53 -0.28 -1.63
C ARG A 79 -9.77 1.05 -2.33
N GLN A 80 -10.97 1.28 -2.85
CA GLN A 80 -11.28 2.50 -3.60
C GLN A 80 -11.12 3.73 -2.71
N ARG A 81 -11.68 3.68 -1.50
CA ARG A 81 -11.58 4.78 -0.54
C ARG A 81 -10.13 5.05 -0.15
N LEU A 82 -9.32 4.01 0.01
CA LEU A 82 -7.90 4.16 0.29
C LEU A 82 -7.15 4.79 -0.90
N ALA A 83 -7.45 4.37 -2.13
CA ALA A 83 -6.86 4.96 -3.35
C ALA A 83 -7.17 6.45 -3.45
N ASP A 84 -8.42 6.85 -3.20
CA ASP A 84 -8.84 8.25 -3.20
C ASP A 84 -8.08 9.07 -2.15
N ILE A 85 -7.92 8.54 -0.93
CA ILE A 85 -7.17 9.18 0.16
C ILE A 85 -5.69 9.33 -0.21
N ILE A 86 -5.08 8.30 -0.81
CA ILE A 86 -3.68 8.35 -1.27
C ILE A 86 -3.51 9.43 -2.33
N ALA A 87 -4.39 9.46 -3.34
CA ALA A 87 -4.34 10.44 -4.41
C ALA A 87 -4.49 11.86 -3.86
N ASP A 88 -5.49 12.10 -3.02
CA ASP A 88 -5.73 13.41 -2.39
C ASP A 88 -4.52 13.85 -1.54
N THR A 89 -3.99 12.94 -0.70
CA THR A 89 -2.83 13.23 0.15
C THR A 89 -1.57 13.51 -0.66
N TYR A 90 -1.34 12.76 -1.74
CA TYR A 90 -0.17 12.93 -2.59
C TYR A 90 -0.23 14.24 -3.39
N HIS A 91 -1.38 14.60 -3.95
CA HIS A 91 -1.55 15.81 -4.76
C HIS A 91 -1.63 17.09 -3.92
N ASN A 92 -2.16 17.02 -2.71
CA ASN A 92 -2.25 18.16 -1.80
C ASN A 92 -1.00 18.33 -0.91
N ALA A 93 -0.05 17.40 -0.97
CA ALA A 93 1.23 17.55 -0.28
C ALA A 93 2.02 18.72 -0.90
N PRO A 94 2.64 19.60 -0.09
CA PRO A 94 3.51 20.66 -0.59
C PRO A 94 4.58 20.07 -1.51
N THR A 95 4.73 20.63 -2.71
CA THR A 95 5.58 20.06 -3.77
C THR A 95 7.07 20.07 -3.42
N ASP A 96 7.49 20.97 -2.53
CA ASP A 96 8.81 21.06 -1.92
C ASP A 96 9.05 19.98 -0.83
N LYS A 97 8.00 19.25 -0.44
CA LYS A 97 8.00 18.18 0.56
C LYS A 97 7.49 16.85 0.04
N GLN A 98 7.38 16.66 -1.28
CA GLN A 98 7.23 15.32 -1.85
C GLN A 98 8.57 14.59 -1.68
N ASP A 99 8.77 14.07 -0.47
CA ASP A 99 9.93 13.32 -0.08
C ASP A 99 9.98 12.02 -0.93
N PRO A 100 11.03 11.83 -1.74
CA PRO A 100 11.15 10.65 -2.61
C PRO A 100 11.28 9.34 -1.83
N THR A 101 11.46 9.40 -0.51
CA THR A 101 11.48 8.22 0.37
C THR A 101 10.08 7.75 0.77
N LEU A 102 9.05 8.58 0.59
CA LEU A 102 7.67 8.19 0.90
C LEU A 102 7.16 7.19 -0.14
N ASN A 103 6.76 6.02 0.34
CA ASN A 103 6.05 5.03 -0.45
C ASN A 103 4.53 5.16 -0.27
N THR A 104 3.78 4.47 -1.13
CA THR A 104 2.32 4.45 -1.14
C THR A 104 1.71 4.11 0.22
N GLY A 105 2.32 3.18 0.97
CA GLY A 105 1.85 2.80 2.31
C GLY A 105 2.03 3.92 3.34
N MET A 106 3.13 4.67 3.29
CA MET A 106 3.35 5.82 4.17
C MET A 106 2.36 6.95 3.87
N ILE A 107 2.15 7.28 2.60
CA ILE A 107 1.14 8.26 2.19
C ILE A 107 -0.26 7.80 2.59
N ALA A 108 -0.56 6.51 2.48
CA ALA A 108 -1.83 5.96 2.94
C ALA A 108 -2.07 6.20 4.44
N ILE A 109 -1.08 5.94 5.31
CA ILE A 109 -1.21 6.19 6.75
C ILE A 109 -1.34 7.68 7.07
N ILE A 110 -0.55 8.54 6.42
CA ILE A 110 -0.67 10.00 6.57
C ILE A 110 -2.08 10.46 6.17
N GLY A 111 -2.56 10.03 5.01
CA GLY A 111 -3.89 10.36 4.52
C GLY A 111 -5.00 9.86 5.42
N LEU A 112 -4.91 8.62 5.92
CA LEU A 112 -5.87 8.07 6.87
C LEU A 112 -5.90 8.85 8.18
N THR A 113 -4.74 9.24 8.70
CA THR A 113 -4.62 10.03 9.93
C THR A 113 -5.26 11.42 9.77
N ASN A 114 -5.03 12.06 8.62
CA ASN A 114 -5.61 13.37 8.31
C ASN A 114 -7.11 13.30 8.02
N THR A 115 -7.57 12.25 7.33
CA THR A 115 -8.98 12.07 6.95
C THR A 115 -9.84 11.65 8.13
N TYR A 116 -9.30 10.81 9.02
CA TYR A 116 -10.01 10.22 10.14
C TYR A 116 -9.24 10.41 11.46
N PRO A 117 -9.06 11.67 11.90
CA PRO A 117 -8.37 11.94 13.15
C PRO A 117 -9.14 11.32 14.32
N CYS A 118 -8.45 10.61 15.19
CA CYS A 118 -9.01 10.21 16.47
C CYS A 118 -9.19 11.45 17.34
N LYS A 119 -10.44 11.88 17.55
CA LYS A 119 -10.74 12.84 18.62
C LYS A 119 -10.43 12.14 19.93
N GLY A 120 -9.71 12.80 20.84
CA GLY A 120 -9.11 12.16 22.01
C GLY A 120 -10.08 11.29 22.80
N ASP A 121 -10.01 9.98 22.59
CA ASP A 121 -10.63 8.99 23.48
C ASP A 121 -9.66 8.75 24.63
N LEU A 122 -9.61 9.71 25.56
CA LEU A 122 -9.39 9.41 26.96
C LEU A 122 -10.75 9.02 27.53
N GLN A 123 -11.06 7.73 27.51
CA GLN A 123 -11.91 7.04 28.48
C GLN A 123 -11.68 5.53 28.42
#